data_AF-A0A436RI75-F1
#
_entry.id   AF-A0A436RI75-F1
#
_cell.length_a   1.000
_cell.length_b   1.000
_cell.length_c   1.000
_cell.angle_alpha   90.00
_cell.angle_beta   90.00
_cell.angle_gamma   90.00
#
_symmetry.space_group_name_H-M   'P 1'
#
loop_
_entity.id
_entity.type
_entity.pdbx_description
1 polymer ?
#
loop_
_entity_poly.entity_id
_entity_poly.type
_entity_poly.pdbx_seq_one_letter_code
_entity_poly.pdbx_strand_id
1 'polypeptide(L)'
;MNGIKTKAARPFFTRGALAALGLAAVAAAVFWQSPARSAEDAVVIPPPAMDEKAASGTKKAIFAGGCFWGVQGVFQHVKGVSKAVSGYTGGSAENAVYEVVGTGRTGHAESVEITYDPSKVTYGQLLQVYFSVAHNPTQLNYQGPDSGTQYRSTIFAENDEQKKVAESYIAQLDKAKVFSKPIVTTLETGKTFYPAEDYHQDFLTLNPTYPYIVYNDLPKIENLKALFPQLYSEKPVLVLASSKS
;
A
#
# COMPACT_ATOMS: atom_id res chain seq x y z
N MET A 1 45.48 -10.56 -83.99
CA MET A 1 44.62 -11.61 -83.42
C MET A 1 44.12 -11.15 -82.06
N ASN A 2 42.80 -11.15 -81.91
CA ASN A 2 42.04 -10.63 -80.77
C ASN A 2 42.30 -11.39 -79.46
N GLY A 3 42.16 -10.69 -78.33
CA GLY A 3 42.13 -11.33 -77.02
C GLY A 3 41.91 -10.36 -75.86
N ILE A 4 40.71 -9.77 -75.79
CA ILE A 4 40.24 -9.06 -74.58
C ILE A 4 40.06 -10.10 -73.47
N LYS A 5 40.68 -9.89 -72.31
CA LYS A 5 40.29 -10.56 -71.06
C LYS A 5 40.17 -9.54 -69.92
N THR A 6 39.05 -9.71 -69.23
CA THR A 6 38.37 -8.84 -68.26
C THR A 6 39.04 -8.79 -66.90
N LYS A 7 38.93 -7.63 -66.22
CA LYS A 7 39.29 -7.42 -64.80
C LYS A 7 38.34 -8.20 -63.88
N ALA A 8 38.87 -8.75 -62.80
CA ALA A 8 38.10 -9.13 -61.62
C ALA A 8 38.60 -8.35 -60.40
N ALA A 9 37.72 -7.55 -59.80
CA ALA A 9 37.95 -6.86 -58.53
C ALA A 9 37.70 -7.84 -57.36
N ARG A 10 38.59 -7.84 -56.36
CA ARG A 10 38.40 -8.56 -55.09
C ARG A 10 37.61 -7.68 -54.11
N PRO A 11 36.62 -8.19 -53.36
CA PRO A 11 35.92 -7.40 -52.38
C PRO A 11 36.76 -7.28 -51.09
N PHE A 12 36.83 -6.07 -50.56
CA PHE A 12 37.23 -5.79 -49.18
C PHE A 12 36.09 -6.28 -48.27
N PHE A 13 36.33 -7.35 -47.51
CA PHE A 13 35.46 -7.70 -46.39
C PHE A 13 35.79 -6.80 -45.20
N THR A 14 34.94 -5.81 -44.94
CA THR A 14 34.95 -4.98 -43.73
C THR A 14 34.56 -5.81 -42.51
N ARG A 15 35.52 -6.13 -41.65
CA ARG A 15 35.33 -6.77 -40.32
C ARG A 15 34.74 -5.83 -39.25
N GLY A 16 34.00 -4.79 -39.63
CA GLY A 16 33.56 -3.72 -38.72
C GLY A 16 32.13 -3.80 -38.18
N ALA A 17 31.27 -4.67 -38.72
CA ALA A 17 29.82 -4.57 -38.47
C ALA A 17 29.27 -5.46 -37.34
N LEU A 18 30.04 -6.42 -36.81
CA LEU A 18 29.53 -7.40 -35.84
C LEU A 18 29.72 -7.01 -34.36
N ALA A 19 30.60 -6.04 -34.05
CA ALA A 19 30.83 -5.62 -32.66
C ALA A 19 29.80 -4.59 -32.15
N ALA A 20 29.18 -3.82 -33.03
CA ALA A 20 28.22 -2.77 -32.65
C ALA A 20 26.80 -3.31 -32.35
N LEU A 21 26.44 -4.47 -32.90
CA LEU A 21 25.12 -5.09 -32.67
C LEU A 21 25.01 -5.84 -31.33
N GLY A 22 26.14 -6.30 -30.77
CA GLY A 22 26.15 -6.99 -29.47
C GLY A 22 25.92 -6.06 -28.28
N LEU A 23 26.49 -4.84 -28.31
CA LEU A 23 26.37 -3.88 -27.21
C LEU A 23 24.99 -3.20 -27.15
N ALA A 24 24.32 -3.00 -28.29
CA ALA A 24 22.97 -2.45 -28.32
C ALA A 24 21.92 -3.45 -27.79
N ALA A 25 22.10 -4.75 -28.03
CA ALA A 25 21.19 -5.79 -27.54
C ALA A 25 21.26 -5.98 -26.02
N VAL A 26 22.45 -5.84 -25.41
CA VAL A 26 22.61 -5.93 -23.95
C VAL A 26 22.03 -4.70 -23.24
N ALA A 27 22.16 -3.49 -23.81
CA ALA A 27 21.53 -2.30 -23.24
C ALA A 27 19.99 -2.34 -23.31
N ALA A 28 19.42 -2.92 -24.38
CA ALA A 28 17.97 -3.06 -24.52
C ALA A 28 17.36 -4.14 -23.60
N ALA A 29 18.11 -5.19 -23.26
CA ALA A 29 17.64 -6.24 -22.35
C ALA A 29 17.59 -5.80 -20.87
N VAL A 30 18.46 -4.88 -20.45
CA VAL A 30 18.49 -4.39 -19.06
C VAL A 30 17.35 -3.38 -18.79
N PHE A 31 16.85 -2.69 -19.82
CA PHE A 31 15.72 -1.75 -19.68
C PHE A 31 14.33 -2.41 -19.68
N TRP A 32 14.22 -3.72 -19.92
CA TRP A 32 12.93 -4.41 -20.03
C TRP A 32 12.54 -5.23 -18.79
N GLN A 33 13.39 -5.28 -17.76
CA GLN A 33 13.14 -6.08 -16.54
C GLN A 33 12.91 -5.23 -15.30
N SER A 34 12.33 -4.03 -15.43
CA SER A 34 11.62 -3.47 -14.27
C SER A 34 10.38 -4.34 -14.05
N PRO A 35 10.28 -5.14 -12.97
CA PRO A 35 9.03 -5.82 -12.67
C PRO A 35 7.96 -4.72 -12.57
N ALA A 36 6.89 -4.86 -13.33
CA ALA A 36 5.77 -3.92 -13.30
C ALA A 36 5.16 -3.95 -11.89
N ARG A 37 5.55 -3.01 -11.02
CA ARG A 37 4.97 -2.90 -9.68
C ARG A 37 3.49 -2.57 -9.84
N SER A 38 2.63 -3.33 -9.18
CA SER A 38 1.19 -3.07 -9.17
C SER A 38 0.77 -2.25 -7.94
N ALA A 39 1.64 -2.14 -6.94
CA ALA A 39 1.47 -1.16 -5.88
C ALA A 39 1.44 0.25 -6.47
N GLU A 40 0.42 1.01 -6.12
CA GLU A 40 0.27 2.41 -6.55
C GLU A 40 1.42 3.26 -5.97
N ASP A 41 1.86 4.27 -6.75
CA ASP A 41 2.93 5.16 -6.32
C ASP A 41 2.51 5.96 -5.08
N ALA A 42 3.38 6.02 -4.08
CA ALA A 42 3.12 6.82 -2.89
C ALA A 42 3.13 8.31 -3.21
N VAL A 43 2.19 9.05 -2.63
CA VAL A 43 2.00 10.48 -2.89
C VAL A 43 2.54 11.30 -1.73
N VAL A 44 3.43 12.24 -1.99
CA VAL A 44 3.88 13.21 -0.98
C VAL A 44 2.74 14.16 -0.67
N ILE A 45 2.20 14.09 0.54
CA ILE A 45 1.05 14.89 0.98
C ILE A 45 1.39 15.74 2.21
N PRO A 46 0.79 16.94 2.36
CA PRO A 46 1.06 17.80 3.50
C PRO A 46 0.61 17.15 4.82
N PRO A 47 1.28 17.43 5.95
CA PRO A 47 0.81 16.95 7.25
C PRO A 47 -0.57 17.55 7.59
N PRO A 48 -1.42 16.85 8.36
CA PRO A 48 -2.72 17.36 8.76
C PRO A 48 -2.62 18.68 9.54
N ALA A 49 -3.50 19.62 9.23
CA ALA A 49 -3.58 20.90 9.93
C ALA A 49 -4.24 20.81 11.32
N MET A 50 -4.92 19.69 11.61
CA MET A 50 -5.64 19.43 12.85
C MET A 50 -5.40 17.99 13.28
N ASP A 51 -5.41 17.74 14.58
CA ASP A 51 -5.27 16.42 15.17
C ASP A 51 -6.21 16.25 16.37
N GLU A 52 -6.33 15.03 16.86
CA GLU A 52 -6.97 14.76 18.15
C GLU A 52 -6.19 15.47 19.27
N LYS A 53 -6.88 15.84 20.34
CA LYS A 53 -6.23 16.34 21.55
C LYS A 53 -5.26 15.30 22.09
N ALA A 54 -4.11 15.79 22.56
CA ALA A 54 -3.14 14.98 23.27
C ALA A 54 -3.84 14.27 24.44
N ALA A 55 -3.62 12.96 24.52
CA ALA A 55 -4.20 12.10 25.54
C ALA A 55 -3.12 11.17 26.07
N SER A 56 -3.28 10.69 27.30
CA SER A 56 -2.44 9.64 27.88
C SER A 56 -3.03 8.26 27.59
N GLY A 57 -2.17 7.24 27.47
CA GLY A 57 -2.58 5.86 27.21
C GLY A 57 -2.78 5.58 25.73
N THR A 58 -3.24 4.37 25.40
CA THR A 58 -3.38 3.94 24.01
C THR A 58 -4.73 4.32 23.41
N LYS A 59 -4.74 4.71 22.13
CA LYS A 59 -5.93 4.92 21.32
C LYS A 59 -6.03 3.88 20.21
N LYS A 60 -7.20 3.79 19.57
CA LYS A 60 -7.47 2.92 18.42
C LYS A 60 -7.82 3.74 17.18
N ALA A 61 -7.48 3.21 16.01
CA ALA A 61 -7.92 3.71 14.71
C ALA A 61 -8.24 2.51 13.81
N ILE A 62 -9.28 2.60 12.97
CA ILE A 62 -9.65 1.52 12.07
C ILE A 62 -9.69 2.05 10.63
N PHE A 63 -8.86 1.48 9.77
CA PHE A 63 -8.74 1.88 8.37
C PHE A 63 -8.95 0.69 7.43
N ALA A 64 -9.65 0.93 6.32
CA ALA A 64 -9.78 0.02 5.18
C ALA A 64 -9.26 0.68 3.91
N GLY A 65 -8.51 -0.06 3.10
CA GLY A 65 -7.82 0.49 1.93
C GLY A 65 -7.27 -0.59 1.01
N GLY A 66 -8.09 -1.57 0.65
CA GLY A 66 -7.65 -2.73 -0.12
C GLY A 66 -7.30 -3.94 0.74
N CYS A 67 -6.49 -4.85 0.21
CA CYS A 67 -6.08 -6.05 0.95
C CYS A 67 -5.42 -5.66 2.28
N PHE A 68 -5.95 -6.19 3.38
CA PHE A 68 -5.49 -5.87 4.73
C PHE A 68 -4.05 -6.33 5.04
N TRP A 69 -3.44 -7.20 4.24
CA TRP A 69 -2.07 -7.69 4.48
C TRP A 69 -1.05 -6.57 4.32
N GLY A 70 -1.18 -5.80 3.24
CA GLY A 70 -0.36 -4.61 3.00
C GLY A 70 -0.65 -3.50 3.99
N VAL A 71 -1.93 -3.24 4.27
CA VAL A 71 -2.33 -2.19 5.22
C VAL A 71 -1.81 -2.52 6.63
N GLN A 72 -1.95 -3.76 7.09
CA GLN A 72 -1.41 -4.23 8.35
C GLN A 72 0.11 -4.05 8.35
N GLY A 73 0.80 -4.57 7.34
CA GLY A 73 2.25 -4.45 7.22
C GLY A 73 2.75 -3.00 7.32
N VAL A 74 2.08 -2.05 6.65
CA VAL A 74 2.42 -0.62 6.76
C VAL A 74 2.36 -0.16 8.21
N PHE A 75 1.24 -0.40 8.91
CA PHE A 75 1.07 0.09 10.28
C PHE A 75 1.87 -0.69 11.32
N GLN A 76 2.24 -1.94 11.05
CA GLN A 76 3.19 -2.69 11.88
C GLN A 76 4.55 -2.01 11.95
N HIS A 77 4.94 -1.32 10.88
CA HIS A 77 6.20 -0.60 10.77
C HIS A 77 6.12 0.87 11.22
N VAL A 78 5.03 1.32 11.86
CA VAL A 78 4.91 2.69 12.38
C VAL A 78 5.30 2.77 13.86
N LYS A 79 6.33 3.57 14.18
CA LYS A 79 6.73 3.92 15.54
C LYS A 79 5.55 4.51 16.30
N GLY A 80 5.35 4.02 17.52
CA GLY A 80 4.21 4.42 18.36
C GLY A 80 2.98 3.54 18.17
N VAL A 81 2.89 2.73 17.10
CA VAL A 81 1.91 1.64 17.01
C VAL A 81 2.41 0.47 17.85
N SER A 82 1.51 -0.08 18.67
CA SER A 82 1.78 -1.25 19.52
C SER A 82 1.07 -2.52 19.03
N LYS A 83 0.00 -2.38 18.23
CA LYS A 83 -0.73 -3.49 17.63
C LYS A 83 -1.38 -3.06 16.32
N ALA A 84 -1.33 -3.89 15.29
CA ALA A 84 -2.11 -3.72 14.06
C ALA A 84 -2.77 -5.06 13.71
N VAL A 85 -4.09 -5.15 13.80
CA VAL A 85 -4.86 -6.40 13.64
C VAL A 85 -5.68 -6.33 12.36
N SER A 86 -5.49 -7.30 11.48
CA SER A 86 -6.33 -7.46 10.28
C SER A 86 -7.71 -7.97 10.67
N GLY A 87 -8.75 -7.47 10.00
CA GLY A 87 -10.13 -7.84 10.30
C GLY A 87 -11.15 -7.32 9.31
N TYR A 88 -12.40 -7.37 9.73
CA TYR A 88 -13.58 -7.03 8.95
C TYR A 88 -14.39 -5.96 9.69
N THR A 89 -14.84 -4.92 8.99
CA THR A 89 -15.65 -3.85 9.61
C THR A 89 -16.72 -3.33 8.65
N GLY A 90 -17.91 -3.04 9.16
CA GLY A 90 -19.02 -2.42 8.41
C GLY A 90 -20.27 -3.29 8.30
N GLY A 91 -20.08 -4.62 8.20
CA GLY A 91 -21.14 -5.64 8.21
C GLY A 91 -21.48 -6.15 9.62
N SER A 92 -22.07 -7.36 9.72
CA SER A 92 -22.50 -7.96 10.98
C SER A 92 -21.50 -9.01 11.51
N ALA A 93 -21.68 -9.48 12.74
CA ALA A 93 -20.78 -10.46 13.34
C ALA A 93 -20.85 -11.82 12.64
N GLU A 94 -22.05 -12.23 12.23
CA GLU A 94 -22.35 -13.56 11.72
C GLU A 94 -21.70 -13.82 10.35
N ASN A 95 -21.35 -12.76 9.62
CA ASN A 95 -20.77 -12.81 8.29
C ASN A 95 -19.33 -12.30 8.23
N ALA A 96 -18.68 -12.08 9.37
CA ALA A 96 -17.28 -11.68 9.50
C ALA A 96 -16.32 -12.89 9.38
N VAL A 97 -16.41 -13.60 8.26
CA VAL A 97 -15.62 -14.80 7.95
C VAL A 97 -15.05 -14.65 6.54
N TYR A 98 -13.77 -14.94 6.35
CA TYR A 98 -13.03 -14.60 5.12
C TYR A 98 -13.75 -15.02 3.83
N GLU A 99 -14.21 -16.26 3.75
CA GLU A 99 -14.85 -16.80 2.55
C GLU A 99 -16.17 -16.10 2.22
N VAL A 100 -16.86 -15.58 3.24
CA VAL A 100 -18.12 -14.87 3.07
C VAL A 100 -17.85 -13.40 2.72
N VAL A 101 -16.88 -12.77 3.39
CA VAL A 101 -16.46 -11.38 3.11
C VAL A 101 -15.91 -11.25 1.70
N GLY A 102 -15.11 -12.21 1.24
CA GLY A 102 -14.53 -12.25 -0.11
C GLY A 102 -15.57 -12.25 -1.24
N THR A 103 -16.85 -12.55 -0.95
CA THR A 103 -17.95 -12.40 -1.93
C THR A 103 -18.36 -10.95 -2.20
N GLY A 104 -17.96 -10.01 -1.35
CA GLY A 104 -18.34 -8.60 -1.39
C GLY A 104 -19.80 -8.31 -0.98
N ARG A 105 -20.53 -9.30 -0.44
CA ARG A 105 -21.98 -9.18 -0.15
C ARG A 105 -22.31 -8.90 1.32
N THR A 106 -21.32 -8.86 2.21
CA THR A 106 -21.52 -8.77 3.66
C THR A 106 -21.62 -7.34 4.18
N GLY A 107 -21.20 -6.36 3.37
CA GLY A 107 -21.02 -4.96 3.80
C GLY A 107 -19.70 -4.70 4.55
N HIS A 108 -18.93 -5.75 4.85
CA HIS A 108 -17.60 -5.59 5.44
C HIS A 108 -16.61 -4.99 4.44
N ALA A 109 -15.69 -4.19 4.95
CA ALA A 109 -14.39 -3.96 4.33
C ALA A 109 -13.35 -4.80 5.06
N GLU A 110 -12.35 -5.28 4.33
CA GLU A 110 -11.06 -5.65 4.93
C GLU A 110 -10.45 -4.40 5.57
N SER A 111 -10.20 -4.47 6.86
CA SER A 111 -9.77 -3.34 7.69
C SER A 111 -8.66 -3.74 8.64
N VAL A 112 -7.99 -2.74 9.19
CA VAL A 112 -6.95 -2.91 10.20
C VAL A 112 -7.27 -2.05 11.42
N GLU A 113 -7.41 -2.68 12.58
CA GLU A 113 -7.46 -2.00 13.88
C GLU A 113 -6.04 -1.74 14.39
N ILE A 114 -5.70 -0.46 14.56
CA ILE A 114 -4.38 0.03 14.95
C ILE A 114 -4.47 0.54 16.38
N THR A 115 -3.80 -0.12 17.31
CA THR A 115 -3.58 0.39 18.67
C THR A 115 -2.29 1.20 18.70
N TYR A 116 -2.36 2.46 19.13
CA TYR A 116 -1.23 3.39 19.09
C TYR A 116 -1.12 4.27 20.33
N ASP A 117 0.09 4.78 20.57
CA ASP A 117 0.42 5.75 21.61
C ASP A 117 0.41 7.18 21.01
N PRO A 118 -0.62 8.01 21.32
CA PRO A 118 -0.78 9.36 20.78
C PRO A 118 0.35 10.32 21.18
N SER A 119 1.20 9.98 22.16
CA SER A 119 2.39 10.76 22.50
C SER A 119 3.57 10.51 21.54
N LYS A 120 3.52 9.42 20.76
CA LYS A 120 4.58 9.02 19.81
C LYS A 120 4.16 9.15 18.36
N VAL A 121 2.89 8.85 18.07
CA VAL A 121 2.29 9.00 16.75
C VAL A 121 0.85 9.47 16.90
N THR A 122 0.48 10.54 16.21
CA THR A 122 -0.86 11.11 16.32
C THR A 122 -1.83 10.46 15.33
N TYR A 123 -3.14 10.63 15.54
CA TYR A 123 -4.14 10.13 14.59
C TYR A 123 -3.98 10.79 13.21
N GLY A 124 -3.68 12.08 13.18
CA GLY A 124 -3.36 12.78 11.95
C GLY A 124 -2.16 12.17 11.22
N GLN A 125 -1.08 11.80 11.92
CA GLN A 125 0.07 11.14 11.31
C GLN A 125 -0.30 9.75 10.77
N LEU A 126 -1.16 9.00 11.46
CA LEU A 126 -1.69 7.73 10.95
C LEU A 126 -2.52 7.93 9.67
N LEU A 127 -3.36 8.96 9.62
CA LEU A 127 -4.08 9.34 8.40
C LEU A 127 -3.14 9.75 7.27
N GLN A 128 -2.06 10.48 7.59
CA GLN A 128 -1.06 10.86 6.60
C GLN A 128 -0.40 9.63 5.98
N VAL A 129 -0.02 8.64 6.79
CA VAL A 129 0.49 7.36 6.30
C VAL A 129 -0.57 6.61 5.47
N TYR A 130 -1.81 6.57 5.96
CA TYR A 130 -2.94 5.94 5.26
C TYR A 130 -3.10 6.49 3.83
N PHE A 131 -3.27 7.81 3.68
CA PHE A 131 -3.50 8.45 2.38
C PHE A 131 -2.26 8.50 1.47
N SER A 132 -1.05 8.49 2.04
CA SER A 132 0.19 8.63 1.28
C SER A 132 0.72 7.29 0.77
N VAL A 133 0.59 6.23 1.56
CA VAL A 133 1.36 4.98 1.39
C VAL A 133 0.49 3.73 1.42
N ALA A 134 -0.56 3.67 2.25
CA ALA A 134 -1.27 2.41 2.47
C ALA A 134 -2.07 1.95 1.23
N HIS A 135 -2.65 2.90 0.49
CA HIS A 135 -3.50 2.63 -0.68
C HIS A 135 -3.69 3.88 -1.56
N ASN A 136 -4.35 3.73 -2.72
CA ASN A 136 -4.81 4.84 -3.55
C ASN A 136 -6.24 5.26 -3.17
N PRO A 137 -6.44 6.43 -2.54
CA PRO A 137 -7.75 6.85 -2.01
C PRO A 137 -8.76 7.30 -3.09
N THR A 138 -8.40 7.21 -4.37
CA THR A 138 -9.25 7.62 -5.51
C THR A 138 -9.91 6.44 -6.23
N GLN A 139 -9.54 5.20 -5.86
CA GLN A 139 -10.08 3.98 -6.46
C GLN A 139 -11.34 3.52 -5.69
N LEU A 140 -12.50 3.62 -6.34
CA LEU A 140 -13.78 3.27 -5.75
C LEU A 140 -14.03 1.75 -5.84
N ASN A 141 -14.08 1.08 -4.68
CA ASN A 141 -14.34 -0.36 -4.56
C ASN A 141 -13.31 -1.26 -5.25
N TYR A 142 -12.05 -0.84 -5.30
CA TYR A 142 -10.91 -1.69 -5.65
C TYR A 142 -9.61 -1.08 -5.11
N GLN A 143 -8.56 -1.90 -5.04
CA GLN A 143 -7.17 -1.46 -4.92
C GLN A 143 -6.25 -2.32 -5.77
N GLY A 144 -5.55 -1.71 -6.72
CA GLY A 144 -4.64 -2.43 -7.61
C GLY A 144 -5.35 -3.63 -8.26
N PRO A 145 -4.90 -4.89 -8.01
CA PRO A 145 -5.53 -6.07 -8.59
C PRO A 145 -6.85 -6.49 -7.91
N ASP A 146 -7.18 -5.97 -6.73
CA ASP A 146 -8.27 -6.46 -5.90
C ASP A 146 -9.54 -5.64 -6.10
N SER A 147 -10.61 -6.28 -6.59
CA SER A 147 -11.88 -5.61 -6.92
C SER A 147 -13.03 -6.10 -6.05
N GLY A 148 -13.81 -5.17 -5.50
CA GLY A 148 -14.94 -5.45 -4.65
C GLY A 148 -15.12 -4.42 -3.52
N THR A 149 -16.34 -4.35 -2.97
CA THR A 149 -16.69 -3.44 -1.86
C THR A 149 -15.93 -3.76 -0.58
N GLN A 150 -15.41 -4.98 -0.44
CA GLN A 150 -14.54 -5.38 0.65
C GLN A 150 -13.16 -4.71 0.59
N TYR A 151 -12.74 -4.20 -0.57
CA TYR A 151 -11.47 -3.51 -0.78
C TYR A 151 -11.62 -1.98 -0.84
N ARG A 152 -12.80 -1.45 -0.50
CA ARG A 152 -13.07 -0.01 -0.54
C ARG A 152 -12.17 0.76 0.43
N SER A 153 -11.90 2.03 0.09
CA SER A 153 -11.28 2.98 1.00
C SER A 153 -12.33 3.51 1.99
N THR A 154 -12.14 3.22 3.28
CA THR A 154 -13.02 3.70 4.35
C THR A 154 -12.21 3.95 5.62
N ILE A 155 -12.53 5.04 6.32
CA ILE A 155 -12.10 5.28 7.70
C ILE A 155 -13.30 5.01 8.60
N PHE A 156 -13.16 4.08 9.53
CA PHE A 156 -14.15 3.83 10.58
C PHE A 156 -13.71 4.61 11.81
N ALA A 157 -14.31 5.78 12.01
CA ALA A 157 -13.94 6.67 13.11
C ALA A 157 -14.53 6.15 14.44
N GLU A 158 -13.66 6.00 15.43
CA GLU A 158 -14.02 5.47 16.75
C GLU A 158 -14.82 6.46 17.60
N ASN A 159 -14.73 7.76 17.27
CA ASN A 159 -15.40 8.84 17.97
C ASN A 159 -15.53 10.10 17.08
N ASP A 160 -16.27 11.09 17.58
CA ASP A 160 -16.52 12.35 16.87
C ASP A 160 -15.24 13.17 16.61
N GLU A 161 -14.22 13.05 17.46
CA GLU A 161 -12.95 13.76 17.29
C GLU A 161 -12.19 13.20 16.08
N GLN A 162 -12.07 11.87 15.97
CA GLN A 162 -11.49 11.21 14.80
C GLN A 162 -12.24 11.53 13.52
N LYS A 163 -13.58 11.49 13.56
CA LYS A 163 -14.41 11.86 12.41
C LYS A 163 -14.07 13.26 11.93
N LYS A 164 -14.04 14.23 12.85
CA LYS A 164 -13.74 15.63 12.53
C LYS A 164 -12.33 15.81 11.95
N VAL A 165 -11.34 15.12 12.50
CA VAL A 165 -9.96 15.15 11.99
C VAL A 165 -9.88 14.55 10.59
N ALA A 166 -10.51 13.40 10.36
CA ALA A 166 -10.55 12.76 9.05
C ALA A 166 -11.27 13.62 7.99
N GLU A 167 -12.43 14.20 8.32
CA GLU A 167 -13.15 15.14 7.44
C GLU A 167 -12.28 16.35 7.06
N SER A 168 -11.66 16.97 8.07
CA SER A 168 -10.78 18.12 7.85
C SER A 168 -9.58 17.76 6.98
N TYR A 169 -9.02 16.56 7.16
CA TYR A 169 -7.85 16.14 6.41
C TYR A 169 -8.19 15.78 4.97
N ILE A 170 -9.29 15.07 4.71
CA ILE A 170 -9.78 14.84 3.35
C ILE A 170 -9.99 16.18 2.62
N ALA A 171 -10.67 17.14 3.27
CA ALA A 171 -10.89 18.47 2.70
C ALA A 171 -9.57 19.22 2.43
N GLN A 172 -8.58 19.08 3.31
CA GLN A 172 -7.24 19.65 3.11
C GLN A 172 -6.55 19.04 1.87
N LEU A 173 -6.61 17.72 1.70
CA LEU A 173 -6.00 17.02 0.57
C LEU A 173 -6.69 17.35 -0.77
N ASP A 174 -8.03 17.40 -0.77
CA ASP A 174 -8.82 17.82 -1.95
C ASP A 174 -8.47 19.26 -2.36
N LYS A 175 -8.34 20.17 -1.39
CA LYS A 175 -7.93 21.56 -1.65
C LYS A 175 -6.50 21.65 -2.19
N ALA A 176 -5.60 20.81 -1.66
CA ALA A 176 -4.20 20.76 -2.08
C ALA A 176 -4.02 20.15 -3.48
N LYS A 177 -5.02 19.40 -4.00
CA LYS A 177 -4.99 18.74 -5.31
C LYS A 177 -3.77 17.84 -5.50
N VAL A 178 -3.39 17.15 -4.43
CA VAL A 178 -2.23 16.22 -4.43
C VAL A 178 -2.53 14.90 -5.15
N PHE A 179 -3.82 14.55 -5.30
CA PHE A 179 -4.26 13.40 -6.08
C PHE A 179 -4.81 13.84 -7.44
N SER A 180 -4.59 13.01 -8.47
CA SER A 180 -5.06 13.28 -9.84
C SER A 180 -6.57 13.11 -10.03
N LYS A 181 -7.24 12.45 -9.09
CA LYS A 181 -8.68 12.20 -9.05
C LYS A 181 -9.23 12.54 -7.66
N PRO A 182 -10.55 12.76 -7.53
CA PRO A 182 -11.17 13.01 -6.22
C PRO A 182 -10.96 11.85 -5.25
N ILE A 183 -10.80 12.16 -3.97
CA ILE A 183 -10.80 11.16 -2.91
C ILE A 183 -12.21 10.55 -2.79
N VAL A 184 -12.29 9.23 -2.79
CA VAL A 184 -13.55 8.46 -2.63
C VAL A 184 -13.64 7.76 -1.28
N THR A 185 -12.69 8.00 -0.38
CA THR A 185 -12.67 7.47 0.98
C THR A 185 -13.94 7.83 1.72
N THR A 186 -14.68 6.83 2.21
CA THR A 186 -15.87 7.06 3.04
C THR A 186 -15.49 7.22 4.51
N LEU A 187 -16.33 7.92 5.27
CA LEU A 187 -16.24 8.03 6.72
C LEU A 187 -17.46 7.35 7.34
N GLU A 188 -17.23 6.31 8.13
CA GLU A 188 -18.27 5.57 8.85
C GLU A 188 -18.02 5.63 10.35
N THR A 189 -19.08 5.59 11.16
CA THR A 189 -19.01 5.64 12.64
C THR A 189 -19.89 4.54 13.24
N GLY A 190 -19.56 4.10 14.47
CA GLY A 190 -20.39 3.13 15.20
C GLY A 190 -20.40 1.73 14.56
N LYS A 191 -19.33 1.37 13.84
CA LYS A 191 -19.15 0.05 13.24
C LYS A 191 -18.22 -0.79 14.10
N THR A 192 -18.61 -2.04 14.32
CA THR A 192 -17.80 -2.99 15.11
C THR A 192 -16.70 -3.59 14.24
N PHE A 193 -15.49 -3.65 14.78
CA PHE A 193 -14.36 -4.39 14.22
C PHE A 193 -14.42 -5.86 14.64
N TYR A 194 -14.27 -6.76 13.67
CA TYR A 194 -14.18 -8.21 13.90
C TYR A 194 -12.80 -8.70 13.44
N PRO A 195 -11.94 -9.19 14.35
CA PRO A 195 -10.64 -9.73 13.97
C PRO A 195 -10.77 -10.85 12.93
N ALA A 196 -9.92 -10.81 11.92
CA ALA A 196 -9.79 -11.91 10.96
C ALA A 196 -9.07 -13.09 11.61
N GLU A 197 -9.20 -14.24 10.95
CA GLU A 197 -8.59 -15.50 11.32
C GLU A 197 -7.07 -15.40 11.48
N ASP A 198 -6.49 -16.17 12.39
CA ASP A 198 -5.05 -16.09 12.74
C ASP A 198 -4.11 -16.23 11.54
N TYR A 199 -4.51 -16.99 10.53
CA TYR A 199 -3.70 -17.20 9.32
C TYR A 199 -3.60 -15.96 8.42
N HIS A 200 -4.41 -14.94 8.64
CA HIS A 200 -4.29 -13.63 7.99
C HIS A 200 -3.45 -12.62 8.77
N GLN A 201 -3.16 -12.91 10.05
CA GLN A 201 -2.38 -12.00 10.88
C GLN A 201 -0.90 -12.09 10.53
N ASP A 202 -0.23 -10.95 10.51
CA ASP A 202 1.20 -10.81 10.23
C ASP A 202 1.61 -11.36 8.84
N PHE A 203 0.66 -11.51 7.90
CA PHE A 203 0.85 -12.28 6.67
C PHE A 203 2.02 -11.77 5.81
N LEU A 204 2.14 -10.46 5.60
CA LEU A 204 3.25 -9.84 4.86
C LEU A 204 4.59 -10.22 5.50
N THR A 205 4.70 -10.07 6.82
CA THR A 205 5.93 -10.33 7.58
C THR A 205 6.31 -11.81 7.55
N LEU A 206 5.32 -12.71 7.64
CA LEU A 206 5.54 -14.15 7.66
C LEU A 206 5.77 -14.74 6.25
N ASN A 207 5.33 -14.04 5.20
CA ASN A 207 5.38 -14.51 3.81
C ASN A 207 6.02 -13.46 2.87
N PRO A 208 7.23 -12.95 3.15
CA PRO A 208 7.81 -11.81 2.42
C PRO A 208 8.14 -12.11 0.96
N THR A 209 8.25 -13.39 0.59
CA THR A 209 8.52 -13.81 -0.80
C THR A 209 7.26 -14.25 -1.54
N TYR A 210 6.08 -14.16 -0.91
CA TYR A 210 4.82 -14.51 -1.57
C TYR A 210 4.58 -13.55 -2.74
N PRO A 211 4.30 -14.03 -3.97
CA PRO A 211 4.28 -13.17 -5.16
C PRO A 211 3.38 -11.95 -5.05
N TYR A 212 2.19 -12.12 -4.45
CA TYR A 212 1.27 -11.03 -4.19
C TYR A 212 1.90 -9.96 -3.27
N ILE A 213 2.52 -10.37 -2.17
CA ILE A 213 3.21 -9.47 -1.23
C ILE A 213 4.33 -8.70 -1.94
N VAL A 214 5.14 -9.40 -2.75
CA VAL A 214 6.26 -8.79 -3.47
C VAL A 214 5.81 -7.70 -4.44
N TYR A 215 4.72 -7.94 -5.18
CA TYR A 215 4.24 -7.01 -6.20
C TYR A 215 3.38 -5.86 -5.66
N ASN A 216 2.58 -6.12 -4.63
CA ASN A 216 1.54 -5.21 -4.17
C ASN A 216 1.85 -4.51 -2.85
N ASP A 217 2.63 -5.14 -1.95
CA ASP A 217 2.72 -4.69 -0.56
C ASP A 217 4.14 -4.31 -0.11
N LEU A 218 5.19 -5.01 -0.54
CA LEU A 218 6.57 -4.59 -0.25
C LEU A 218 6.88 -3.15 -0.72
N PRO A 219 6.41 -2.68 -1.89
CA PRO A 219 6.61 -1.29 -2.28
C PRO A 219 6.00 -0.29 -1.27
N LYS A 220 4.91 -0.64 -0.59
CA LYS A 220 4.30 0.21 0.45
C LYS A 220 5.25 0.37 1.65
N ILE A 221 5.96 -0.69 2.05
CA ILE A 221 6.93 -0.63 3.15
C ILE A 221 8.14 0.23 2.77
N GLU A 222 8.64 0.09 1.54
CA GLU A 222 9.73 0.94 1.04
C GLU A 222 9.31 2.42 0.96
N ASN A 223 8.08 2.68 0.51
CA ASN A 223 7.52 4.03 0.46
C ASN A 223 7.31 4.62 1.86
N LEU A 224 6.87 3.83 2.84
CA LEU A 224 6.79 4.27 4.25
C LEU A 224 8.17 4.70 4.76
N LYS A 225 9.20 3.87 4.52
CA LYS A 225 10.57 4.15 4.93
C LYS A 225 11.13 5.41 4.25
N ALA A 226 10.85 5.60 2.97
CA ALA A 226 11.32 6.73 2.19
C ALA A 226 10.63 8.06 2.54
N LEU A 227 9.30 8.04 2.70
CA LEU A 227 8.50 9.26 2.90
C LEU A 227 8.33 9.64 4.37
N PHE A 228 8.38 8.66 5.28
CA PHE A 228 8.19 8.86 6.71
C PHE A 228 9.30 8.21 7.56
N PRO A 229 10.59 8.48 7.29
CA PRO A 229 11.71 7.86 8.03
C PRO A 229 11.63 8.10 9.55
N GLN A 230 11.05 9.23 9.97
CA GLN A 230 10.82 9.56 11.38
C GLN A 230 9.77 8.66 12.04
N LEU A 231 8.77 8.20 11.29
CA LEU A 231 7.73 7.29 11.76
C LEU A 231 8.07 5.82 11.51
N TYR A 232 9.01 5.51 10.61
CA TYR A 232 9.34 4.12 10.28
C TYR A 232 10.11 3.40 11.40
N SER A 233 9.70 2.17 11.69
CA SER A 233 10.37 1.18 12.55
C SER A 233 10.84 0.01 11.69
N GLU A 234 12.12 -0.37 11.78
CA GLU A 234 12.62 -1.58 11.10
C GLU A 234 11.99 -2.87 11.63
N LYS A 235 11.63 -2.89 12.91
CA LYS A 235 10.99 -4.05 13.55
C LYS A 235 9.47 -3.88 13.51
N PRO A 236 8.73 -4.77 12.84
CA PRO A 236 7.28 -4.73 12.85
C PRO A 236 6.73 -5.17 14.22
N VAL A 237 5.60 -4.59 14.65
CA VAL A 237 4.84 -5.11 15.80
C VAL A 237 3.94 -6.26 15.35
N LEU A 238 4.12 -7.45 15.91
CA LEU A 238 3.43 -8.67 15.47
C LEU A 238 2.31 -9.08 16.42
N VAL A 239 1.16 -9.45 15.86
CA VAL A 239 -0.01 -9.88 16.64
C VAL A 239 0.23 -11.24 17.28
N LEU A 240 0.81 -12.18 16.52
CA LEU A 240 0.99 -13.58 16.94
C LEU A 240 2.17 -13.78 17.91
N ALA A 241 3.09 -12.83 17.98
CA ALA A 241 4.18 -12.87 18.96
C ALA A 241 3.71 -12.45 20.36
N SER A 242 2.72 -11.55 20.44
CA SER A 242 2.14 -11.06 21.70
C SER A 242 1.09 -11.99 22.33
N SER A 243 0.61 -13.00 21.62
CA SER A 243 -0.35 -13.99 22.14
C SER A 243 0.32 -15.18 22.86
N LYS A 244 1.65 -15.29 22.78
CA LYS A 244 2.45 -16.37 23.39
C LYS A 244 3.18 -15.95 24.68
N SER A 245 2.91 -14.76 25.22
CA SER A 245 3.48 -14.23 26.46
C SER A 245 2.47 -14.21 27.60
#